data_AF-A0A8J8F912-F1
#
_entry.id   AF-A0A8J8F912-F1
#
_cell.length_a   1.000
_cell.length_b   1.000
_cell.length_c   1.000
_cell.angle_alpha   90.00
_cell.angle_beta   90.00
_cell.angle_gamma   90.00
#
_symmetry.space_group_name_H-M   'P 1'
#
loop_
_entity.id
_entity.type
_entity.pdbx_description
1 polymer ?
#
loop_
_entity_poly.entity_id
_entity_poly.type
_entity_poly.pdbx_seq_one_letter_code
_entity_poly.pdbx_strand_id
1 'polypeptide(L)'
;MQIVISDSKTGKAYKVEGKDTEANALFIGKRIGDVVDADILGLGGYALKITGGSDKQGMPMRKDVAGTARKRILITDPPGYQLKERGKRRRKSVRGNEISTELSQINVKITEYGKKPLDELLVKAEEA
;
A
#
# COMPACT_ATOMS: atom_id res chain seq x y z
N MET A 1 -4.74 9.02 5.31
CA MET A 1 -4.29 7.92 4.41
C MET A 1 -4.86 6.63 4.99
N GLN A 2 -5.44 5.76 4.18
CA GLN A 2 -5.95 4.45 4.62
C GLN A 2 -4.87 3.39 4.41
N ILE A 3 -4.62 2.56 5.42
CA ILE A 3 -3.66 1.46 5.32
C ILE A 3 -4.46 0.16 5.27
N VAL A 4 -4.29 -0.60 4.20
CA VAL A 4 -4.93 -1.91 4.04
C VAL A 4 -3.89 -2.99 4.26
N ILE A 5 -4.08 -3.74 5.34
CA ILE A 5 -3.18 -4.81 5.77
C ILE A 5 -3.79 -6.15 5.33
N SER A 6 -3.13 -6.82 4.40
CA SER A 6 -3.55 -8.14 3.91
C SER A 6 -2.77 -9.26 4.60
N ASP A 7 -3.50 -10.18 5.22
CA ASP A 7 -2.94 -11.42 5.74
C ASP A 7 -3.04 -12.52 4.69
N SER A 8 -1.87 -13.06 4.31
CA SER A 8 -1.77 -14.08 3.27
C SER A 8 -2.15 -15.48 3.72
N LYS A 9 -2.16 -15.75 5.03
CA LYS A 9 -2.53 -17.05 5.59
C LYS A 9 -4.03 -17.18 5.78
N THR A 10 -4.65 -16.14 6.34
CA THR A 10 -6.10 -16.14 6.60
C THR A 10 -6.90 -15.64 5.41
N GLY A 11 -6.27 -14.97 4.44
CA GLY A 11 -6.95 -14.35 3.30
C GLY A 11 -7.79 -13.12 3.67
N LYS A 12 -7.75 -12.70 4.93
CA LYS A 12 -8.45 -11.53 5.43
C LYS A 12 -7.64 -10.27 5.16
N ALA A 13 -8.35 -9.17 4.94
CA ALA A 13 -7.76 -7.84 4.82
C ALA A 13 -8.42 -6.92 5.84
N TYR A 14 -7.59 -6.16 6.55
CA TYR A 14 -8.03 -5.23 7.57
C TYR A 14 -7.70 -3.81 7.14
N LYS A 15 -8.61 -2.89 7.43
CA LYS A 15 -8.44 -1.48 7.15
C LYS A 15 -8.09 -0.77 8.45
N VAL A 16 -6.94 -0.10 8.46
CA VAL A 16 -6.53 0.79 9.55
C VAL A 16 -6.64 2.21 9.02
N GLU A 17 -7.48 3.01 9.66
CA GLU A 17 -7.53 4.44 9.38
C GLU A 17 -6.25 5.07 9.94
N GLY A 18 -5.42 5.64 9.06
CA GLY A 18 -4.24 6.40 9.46
C GLY A 18 -4.62 7.76 10.02
N LYS A 19 -5.37 7.76 11.13
CA LYS A 19 -5.68 8.95 11.96
C LYS A 19 -4.42 9.45 12.66
N ASP A 20 -3.49 8.56 12.98
CA ASP A 20 -2.22 8.91 13.59
C ASP A 20 -1.22 9.42 12.54
N THR A 21 -0.76 10.65 12.74
CA THR A 21 0.29 11.29 11.93
C THR A 21 1.60 10.50 11.94
N GLU A 22 1.89 9.79 13.03
CA GLU A 22 3.09 8.99 13.21
C GLU A 22 3.09 7.72 12.33
N ALA A 23 1.96 7.02 12.25
CA ALA A 23 1.78 5.87 11.37
C ALA A 23 1.99 6.24 9.90
N ASN A 24 1.52 7.43 9.50
CA ASN A 24 1.72 7.94 8.15
C ASN A 24 3.19 8.30 7.87
N ALA A 25 3.90 8.85 8.87
CA ALA A 25 5.30 9.24 8.72
C ALA A 25 6.22 8.05 8.42
N LEU A 26 5.93 6.88 8.99
CA LEU A 26 6.72 5.65 8.79
C LEU A 26 6.75 5.17 7.33
N PHE A 27 5.68 5.39 6.56
CA PHE A 27 5.61 4.97 5.16
C PHE A 27 6.15 6.02 4.19
N ILE A 28 6.25 7.29 4.58
CA ILE A 28 6.71 8.37 3.68
C ILE A 28 8.19 8.15 3.30
N GLY A 29 8.50 8.27 2.00
CA GLY A 29 9.84 8.06 1.47
C GLY A 29 10.22 6.59 1.27
N LYS A 30 9.38 5.64 1.70
CA LYS A 30 9.54 4.22 1.37
C LYS A 30 9.06 3.94 -0.05
N ARG A 31 9.61 2.89 -0.65
CA ARG A 31 9.25 2.43 -1.99
C ARG A 31 8.39 1.18 -1.95
N ILE A 32 7.65 0.96 -3.03
CA ILE A 32 6.95 -0.31 -3.20
C ILE A 32 7.97 -1.45 -3.27
N GLY A 33 7.79 -2.43 -2.40
CA GLY A 33 8.67 -3.59 -2.26
C GLY A 33 9.45 -3.58 -0.95
N ASP A 34 9.55 -2.43 -0.28
CA ASP A 34 10.23 -2.31 0.99
C ASP A 34 9.44 -3.00 2.11
N VAL A 35 10.17 -3.49 3.10
CA VAL A 35 9.64 -4.08 4.33
C VAL A 35 9.75 -3.04 5.44
N VAL A 36 8.69 -2.91 6.24
CA VAL A 36 8.60 -1.96 7.34
C VAL A 36 8.05 -2.67 8.57
N ASP A 37 8.63 -2.35 9.73
CA ASP A 37 8.20 -2.90 11.01
C ASP A 37 6.89 -2.25 11.45
N ALA A 38 5.96 -3.06 11.93
CA ALA A 38 4.61 -2.65 12.28
C ALA A 38 4.42 -2.31 13.76
N ASP A 39 5.52 -2.19 14.52
CA ASP A 39 5.48 -1.90 15.96
C ASP A 39 4.73 -0.59 16.26
N ILE A 40 4.92 0.45 15.42
CA ILE A 40 4.25 1.75 15.56
C ILE A 40 2.75 1.66 15.26
N LEU A 41 2.29 0.65 14.50
CA LEU A 41 0.87 0.42 14.22
C LEU A 41 0.18 -0.39 15.32
N GLY A 42 0.83 -0.62 16.47
CA GLY A 42 0.34 -1.51 17.52
C GLY A 42 0.42 -3.00 17.16
N LEU A 43 1.03 -3.33 16.02
CA LEU A 43 1.22 -4.69 15.52
C LEU A 43 2.64 -5.17 15.88
N GLY A 44 2.91 -5.22 17.18
CA GLY A 44 4.21 -5.59 17.73
C GLY A 44 4.74 -6.93 17.19
N GLY A 45 5.90 -6.90 16.55
CA GLY A 45 6.57 -8.07 15.98
C GLY A 45 6.05 -8.53 14.61
N TYR A 46 5.25 -7.72 13.91
CA TYR A 46 4.88 -7.96 12.52
C TYR A 46 5.76 -7.15 11.56
N ALA A 47 6.18 -7.80 10.48
CA ALA A 47 6.83 -7.11 9.36
C ALA A 47 5.85 -7.01 8.17
N LEU A 48 5.75 -5.80 7.61
CA LEU A 48 4.83 -5.46 6.54
C LEU A 48 5.59 -5.08 5.28
N LYS A 49 5.28 -5.75 4.17
CA LYS A 49 5.81 -5.41 2.85
C LYS A 49 4.84 -4.53 2.08
N ILE A 50 5.35 -3.42 1.55
CA ILE A 50 4.58 -2.50 0.74
C ILE A 50 4.37 -3.11 -0.65
N THR A 51 3.11 -3.32 -1.04
CA THR A 51 2.78 -3.95 -2.33
C THR A 51 2.30 -2.96 -3.38
N GLY A 52 1.75 -1.83 -2.95
CA GLY A 52 1.27 -0.76 -3.82
C GLY A 52 0.38 0.23 -3.07
N GLY A 53 -0.40 0.99 -3.82
CA GLY A 53 -1.31 1.99 -3.28
C GLY A 53 -2.03 2.75 -4.39
N SER A 54 -2.89 3.69 -3.97
CA SER A 54 -3.62 4.57 -4.87
C SER A 54 -3.52 6.02 -4.40
N ASP A 55 -3.48 6.92 -5.38
CA ASP A 55 -3.55 8.36 -5.17
C ASP A 55 -4.98 8.80 -4.80
N LYS A 56 -5.16 10.00 -4.24
CA LYS A 56 -6.46 10.64 -3.97
C LYS A 56 -7.41 10.67 -5.18
N GLN A 57 -6.85 10.68 -6.39
CA GLN A 57 -7.62 10.67 -7.64
C GLN A 57 -7.77 9.27 -8.24
N GLY A 58 -7.40 8.22 -7.50
CA GLY A 58 -7.57 6.82 -7.89
C GLY A 58 -6.50 6.28 -8.85
N MET A 59 -5.46 7.07 -9.19
CA MET A 59 -4.35 6.56 -9.99
C MET A 59 -3.55 5.53 -9.20
N PRO A 60 -3.29 4.34 -9.75
CA PRO A 60 -2.50 3.33 -9.07
C PRO A 60 -1.01 3.71 -9.07
N MET A 61 -0.31 3.29 -8.02
CA MET A 61 1.14 3.31 -8.00
C MET A 61 1.73 2.17 -8.83
N ARG A 62 2.90 2.41 -9.44
CA ARG A 62 3.60 1.42 -10.25
C ARG A 62 5.08 1.35 -9.88
N LYS A 63 5.58 0.13 -9.66
CA LYS A 63 6.96 -0.13 -9.20
C LYS A 63 8.02 0.39 -10.17
N ASP A 64 7.74 0.32 -11.46
CA ASP A 64 8.66 0.67 -12.54
C ASP A 64 8.89 2.19 -12.65
N VAL A 65 7.99 3.00 -12.08
CA VAL A 65 8.02 4.46 -12.23
C VAL A 65 8.68 5.08 -11.00
N ALA A 66 9.89 5.60 -11.16
CA ALA A 66 10.62 6.22 -10.06
C ALA A 66 10.02 7.56 -9.60
N GLY A 67 10.05 7.77 -8.28
CA GLY A 67 9.75 9.03 -7.61
C GLY A 67 8.33 9.11 -7.03
N THR A 68 8.01 10.26 -6.46
CA THR A 68 6.70 10.50 -5.83
C THR A 68 5.67 11.03 -6.82
N ALA A 69 6.06 11.80 -7.84
CA ALA A 69 5.12 12.47 -8.74
C ALA A 69 4.36 11.52 -9.70
N ARG A 70 3.28 12.04 -10.28
CA ARG A 70 2.56 11.35 -11.37
C ARG A 70 3.28 11.53 -12.70
N LYS A 71 3.32 10.46 -13.48
CA LYS A 71 3.92 10.47 -14.82
C LYS A 71 2.96 9.83 -15.82
N ARG A 72 2.90 10.41 -17.02
CA ARG A 72 2.11 9.87 -18.13
C ARG A 72 3.02 9.00 -19.00
N ILE A 73 2.89 7.69 -18.84
CA ILE A 73 3.72 6.70 -19.53
C ILE A 73 2.89 5.88 -20.51
N LEU A 74 3.55 5.29 -21.51
CA LEU A 74 2.94 4.31 -22.38
C LEU A 74 2.85 2.97 -21.63
N ILE A 75 1.63 2.48 -21.40
CA ILE A 75 1.40 1.26 -20.63
C ILE A 75 0.92 0.14 -21.55
N THR A 76 1.55 -1.01 -21.36
CA THR A 76 1.25 -2.31 -21.99
C THR A 76 0.72 -3.34 -21.01
N ASP A 77 0.86 -3.10 -19.70
CA ASP A 77 0.63 -4.13 -18.68
C ASP A 77 -0.06 -3.53 -17.45
N PRO A 78 -0.83 -4.32 -16.70
CA PRO A 78 -1.30 -3.93 -15.37
C PRO A 78 -0.11 -3.64 -14.43
N PRO A 79 -0.26 -2.78 -13.40
CA PRO A 79 -1.47 -2.07 -12.98
C PRO A 79 -1.74 -0.75 -13.76
N GLY A 80 -3.03 -0.37 -13.84
CA GLY A 80 -3.49 0.90 -14.47
C GLY A 80 -3.99 0.76 -15.90
N TYR A 81 -3.69 -0.35 -16.58
CA TYR A 81 -4.27 -0.67 -17.88
C TYR A 81 -4.50 -2.19 -18.01
N GLN A 82 -5.75 -2.57 -18.23
CA GLN A 82 -6.12 -3.93 -18.59
C GLN A 82 -6.20 -4.01 -20.11
N LEU A 83 -5.44 -4.94 -20.70
CA LEU A 83 -5.45 -5.15 -22.14
C LEU A 83 -6.76 -5.81 -22.54
N LYS A 84 -7.46 -5.17 -23.47
CA LYS A 84 -8.61 -5.78 -24.14
C LYS A 84 -8.19 -6.62 -25.34
N GLU A 85 -7.09 -6.23 -25.98
CA GLU A 85 -6.53 -6.90 -27.17
C GLU A 85 -5.01 -6.91 -27.09
N ARG A 86 -4.40 -7.97 -27.60
CA ARG A 86 -2.95 -8.15 -27.61
C ARG A 86 -2.30 -7.08 -28.50
N GLY A 87 -1.24 -6.45 -28.00
CA GLY A 87 -0.46 -5.44 -28.74
C GLY A 87 -0.95 -4.00 -28.60
N LYS A 88 -2.13 -3.74 -28.03
CA LYS A 88 -2.58 -2.37 -27.76
C LYS A 88 -1.79 -1.75 -26.60
N ARG A 89 -1.34 -0.51 -26.81
CA ARG A 89 -0.65 0.31 -25.80
C ARG A 89 -1.42 1.60 -25.60
N ARG A 90 -1.53 2.09 -24.36
CA ARG A 90 -2.20 3.36 -24.08
C ARG A 90 -1.36 4.23 -23.16
N ARG A 91 -1.22 5.52 -23.51
CA ARG A 91 -0.62 6.50 -22.61
C ARG A 91 -1.60 6.85 -21.49
N LYS A 92 -1.23 6.51 -20.25
CA LYS A 92 -2.03 6.79 -19.04
C LYS A 92 -1.15 7.39 -17.95
N SER A 93 -1.78 8.16 -17.06
CA SER A 93 -1.14 8.71 -15.88
C SER A 93 -1.13 7.67 -14.76
N VAL A 94 0.05 7.45 -14.18
CA VAL A 94 0.25 6.59 -13.01
C VAL A 94 1.09 7.32 -11.98
N ARG A 95 0.98 6.88 -10.72
CA ARG A 95 1.82 7.39 -9.64
C ARG A 95 3.13 6.62 -9.59
N GLY A 96 4.20 7.30 -9.21
CA GLY A 96 5.48 6.64 -9.00
C GLY A 96 5.49 5.67 -7.81
N ASN A 97 6.62 5.03 -7.61
CA ASN A 97 6.82 3.93 -6.67
C ASN A 97 7.13 4.38 -5.24
N GLU A 98 7.32 5.67 -5.01
CA GLU A 98 7.64 6.24 -3.71
C GLU A 98 6.38 6.79 -3.01
N ILE A 99 6.24 6.49 -1.72
CA ILE A 99 5.08 6.89 -0.94
C ILE A 99 5.20 8.35 -0.52
N SER A 100 4.10 9.08 -0.70
CA SER A 100 3.96 10.49 -0.35
C SER A 100 2.62 10.74 0.33
N THR A 101 2.49 11.88 1.01
CA THR A 101 1.27 12.33 1.72
C THR A 101 0.05 12.52 0.80
N GLU A 102 0.26 12.61 -0.51
CA GLU A 102 -0.81 12.76 -1.50
C GLU A 102 -1.56 11.46 -1.79
N LEU A 103 -1.05 10.32 -1.30
CA LEU A 103 -1.72 9.04 -1.47
C LEU A 103 -3.02 8.98 -0.63
N SER A 104 -3.99 8.25 -1.15
CA SER A 104 -5.25 7.98 -0.45
C SER A 104 -5.12 6.70 0.37
N GLN A 105 -4.57 5.65 -0.25
CA GLN A 105 -4.51 4.31 0.30
C GLN A 105 -3.16 3.66 0.02
N ILE A 106 -2.65 2.91 0.99
CA ILE A 106 -1.47 2.04 0.86
C ILE A 106 -1.88 0.60 1.10
N ASN A 107 -1.40 -0.30 0.27
CA ASN A 107 -1.63 -1.74 0.38
C ASN A 107 -0.36 -2.43 0.87
N VAL A 108 -0.46 -3.08 2.03
CA VAL A 108 0.65 -3.81 2.63
C VAL A 108 0.28 -5.28 2.83
N LYS A 109 1.29 -6.14 2.75
CA LYS A 109 1.19 -7.58 2.92
C LYS A 109 2.05 -7.99 4.11
N ILE A 110 1.52 -8.82 4.99
CA ILE A 110 2.30 -9.38 6.11
C ILE A 110 3.34 -10.36 5.57
N THR A 111 4.61 -10.15 5.92
CA THR A 111 5.72 -11.06 5.61
C THR A 111 6.13 -11.88 6.82
N GLU A 112 6.22 -11.26 7.99
CA GLU A 112 6.56 -11.94 9.25
C GLU A 112 5.43 -11.75 10.25
N TYR A 113 5.13 -12.83 10.97
CA TYR A 113 4.01 -12.89 11.90
C TYR A 113 4.50 -12.68 13.32
N GLY A 114 3.88 -11.72 14.02
CA GLY A 114 4.10 -11.50 15.45
C GLY A 114 3.44 -12.55 16.33
N LYS A 115 3.62 -12.40 17.64
CA LYS A 115 3.18 -13.38 18.67
C LYS A 115 1.68 -13.36 18.95
N LYS A 116 0.97 -12.26 18.63
CA LYS A 116 -0.48 -12.09 18.93
C LYS A 116 -1.29 -12.07 17.64
N PRO A 117 -2.48 -12.70 17.60
CA PRO A 117 -3.31 -12.74 16.40
C PRO A 117 -3.82 -11.34 16.01
N LEU A 118 -3.82 -11.07 14.70
CA LEU A 118 -4.25 -9.78 14.11
C LEU A 118 -5.72 -9.43 14.41
N ASP A 119 -6.59 -10.45 14.51
CA ASP A 119 -8.01 -10.25 14.81
C ASP A 119 -8.22 -9.54 16.16
N GLU A 120 -7.39 -9.80 17.18
CA GLU A 120 -7.52 -9.16 18.50
C GLU A 120 -6.92 -7.75 18.55
N LEU A 121 -5.90 -7.49 17.73
CA LEU A 121 -5.19 -6.21 17.72
C LEU A 121 -5.96 -5.14 16.93
N LEU A 122 -6.69 -5.55 15.90
CA LEU A 122 -7.39 -4.63 14.99
C LEU A 122 -8.85 -4.39 15.41
N VAL A 123 -9.53 -5.37 16.03
CA VAL A 123 -10.88 -5.16 16.61
C VAL A 123 -10.82 -4.18 17.79
N LYS A 124 -9.75 -4.21 18.60
CA LYS A 124 -9.54 -3.23 19.69
C LYS A 124 -9.32 -1.80 19.22
N ALA A 125 -8.91 -1.59 17.97
CA ALA A 125 -8.71 -0.25 17.41
C ALA A 125 -10.02 0.39 16.90
N GLU A 126 -11.09 -0.37 16.72
CA GLU A 126 -12.42 0.16 16.37
C GLU A 126 -13.27 0.53 17.60
N GLU A 127 -12.93 0.05 18.80
CA GLU A 127 -13.68 0.30 20.05
C GLU A 127 -13.12 1.45 20.92
N ALA A 128 -12.07 2.16 20.49
CA ALA A 128 -11.43 3.24 21.26
C ALA A 128 -11.50 4.61 20.57
#